data_AF-A0A7S2L2W6-F1
#
_entry.id   AF-A0A7S2L2W6-F1
#
_cell.length_a   1.000
_cell.length_b   1.000
_cell.length_c   1.000
_cell.angle_alpha   90.00
_cell.angle_beta   90.00
_cell.angle_gamma   90.00
#
_symmetry.space_group_name_H-M   'P 1'
#
loop_
_entity.id
_entity.type
_entity.pdbx_description
1 polymer ?
#
loop_
_entity_poly.entity_id
_entity_poly.type
_entity_poly.pdbx_seq_one_letter_code
_entity_poly.pdbx_strand_id
1 'polypeptide(L)'
;MICQPKMLQGCTNDSIVIKVELRKLEWCNALNSEVAVPVTPSIHNTRRGAWLVEEVFTSCAMDATDPRFLDEFKVKLPLILGENSQEKLGLFFSVYSINVRTKRRPSVFLKRDGDDVAHIGSGFLPLARDDSSTCLIENGGYEVPITLRAVELCNITSGQHRTAASFGGN
;
A
#
# COMPACT_ATOMS: atom_id res chain seq x y z
N MET A 1 -5.30 -15.64 13.39
CA MET A 1 -4.06 -15.72 12.58
C MET A 1 -3.08 -14.67 13.08
N ILE A 2 -1.78 -14.92 12.97
CA ILE A 2 -0.72 -13.92 13.22
C ILE A 2 -0.03 -13.64 11.88
N CYS A 3 0.15 -12.37 11.52
CA CYS A 3 0.91 -11.98 10.33
C CYS A 3 2.02 -10.99 10.70
N GLN A 4 3.15 -11.12 10.01
CA GLN A 4 4.34 -10.30 10.20
C GLN A 4 4.90 -9.93 8.82
N PRO A 5 4.68 -8.71 8.31
CA PRO A 5 5.45 -8.21 7.18
C PRO A 5 6.93 -8.29 7.53
N LYS A 6 7.75 -8.91 6.68
CA LYS A 6 9.18 -9.12 6.96
C LYS A 6 10.07 -8.14 6.22
N MET A 7 9.89 -8.08 4.90
CA MET A 7 10.76 -7.32 4.01
C MET A 7 10.01 -6.92 2.75
N LEU A 8 10.28 -5.73 2.26
CA LEU A 8 9.85 -5.28 0.94
C LEU A 8 11.03 -5.30 -0.01
N GLN A 9 11.12 -6.34 -0.86
CA GLN A 9 12.22 -6.51 -1.80
C GLN A 9 12.18 -5.49 -2.95
N GLY A 10 13.35 -5.05 -3.41
CA GLY A 10 13.51 -4.17 -4.56
C GLY A 10 13.05 -2.74 -4.33
N CYS A 11 12.73 -2.35 -3.09
CA CYS A 11 12.33 -0.99 -2.77
C CYS A 11 13.54 -0.15 -2.39
N THR A 12 13.72 0.97 -3.10
CA THR A 12 14.79 1.96 -2.88
C THR A 12 14.27 3.30 -2.37
N ASN A 13 12.97 3.38 -2.06
CA ASN A 13 12.36 4.61 -1.55
C ASN A 13 12.73 4.81 -0.08
N ASP A 14 13.01 6.06 0.27
CA ASP A 14 13.27 6.44 1.65
C ASP A 14 11.98 6.38 2.47
N SER A 15 12.11 5.92 3.72
CA SER A 15 11.05 5.96 4.74
C SER A 15 9.75 5.24 4.33
N ILE A 16 9.72 3.92 4.48
CA ILE A 16 8.58 3.09 4.10
C ILE A 16 7.73 2.71 5.31
N VAL A 17 6.42 2.79 5.13
CA VAL A 17 5.41 2.19 6.01
C VAL A 17 4.50 1.28 5.20
N ILE A 18 4.18 0.11 5.75
CA ILE A 18 3.20 -0.80 5.18
C ILE A 18 1.93 -0.73 6.02
N LYS A 19 0.82 -0.46 5.37
CA LYS A 19 -0.51 -0.61 5.92
C LYS A 19 -1.02 -2.00 5.63
N VAL A 20 -1.53 -2.68 6.64
CA VAL A 20 -2.09 -4.03 6.55
C VAL A 20 -3.56 -3.98 6.92
N GLU A 21 -4.37 -4.58 6.06
CA GLU A 21 -5.83 -4.64 6.18
C GLU A 21 -6.31 -6.06 5.91
N LEU A 22 -7.44 -6.45 6.51
CA LEU A 22 -8.21 -7.59 6.03
C LEU A 22 -9.19 -7.08 4.97
N ARG A 23 -9.19 -7.67 3.79
CA ARG A 23 -10.08 -7.30 2.68
C ARG A 23 -10.71 -8.55 2.09
N LYS A 24 -11.88 -8.38 1.48
CA LYS A 24 -12.54 -9.41 0.68
C LYS A 24 -12.37 -9.03 -0.79
N LEU A 25 -11.92 -9.96 -1.63
CA LEU A 25 -11.99 -9.78 -3.08
C LEU A 25 -13.39 -10.13 -3.56
N GLU A 26 -13.97 -9.22 -4.31
CA GLU A 26 -15.28 -9.37 -4.95
C GLU A 26 -15.16 -8.97 -6.42
N TRP A 27 -15.87 -9.67 -7.31
CA TRP A 27 -15.94 -9.31 -8.72
C TRP A 27 -16.85 -8.09 -8.92
N CYS A 28 -16.29 -7.00 -9.43
CA CYS A 28 -17.03 -5.80 -9.76
C CYS A 28 -17.39 -5.79 -11.26
N ASN A 29 -18.66 -6.06 -11.58
CA ASN A 29 -19.16 -6.07 -12.96
C ASN A 29 -18.94 -4.73 -13.69
N ALA A 30 -19.04 -3.60 -12.99
CA ALA A 30 -18.86 -2.27 -13.58
C ALA A 30 -17.42 -2.00 -14.04
N LEU A 31 -16.44 -2.55 -13.32
CA LEU A 31 -15.02 -2.41 -13.64
C LEU A 31 -14.47 -3.61 -14.42
N ASN A 32 -15.28 -4.67 -14.58
CA ASN A 32 -14.87 -5.96 -15.15
C ASN A 32 -13.57 -6.47 -14.51
N SER A 33 -13.50 -6.38 -13.18
CA SER A 33 -12.28 -6.64 -12.41
C SER A 33 -12.59 -7.05 -10.96
N GLU A 34 -11.66 -7.76 -10.32
CA GLU A 34 -11.74 -8.04 -8.88
C GLU A 34 -11.32 -6.82 -8.06
N VAL A 35 -12.09 -6.52 -7.01
CA VAL A 35 -11.87 -5.35 -6.14
C VAL A 35 -11.77 -5.82 -4.70
N ALA A 36 -10.76 -5.30 -3.99
CA ALA A 36 -10.56 -5.56 -2.58
C ALA A 36 -11.43 -4.62 -1.72
N VAL A 37 -12.56 -5.11 -1.25
CA VAL A 37 -13.51 -4.35 -0.43
C VAL A 37 -13.19 -4.47 1.07
N PRO A 38 -13.39 -3.39 1.87
CA PRO A 38 -13.25 -3.43 3.32
C PRO A 38 -14.18 -4.48 3.96
N VAL A 39 -13.73 -5.06 5.07
CA VAL A 39 -14.57 -5.91 5.94
C VAL A 39 -14.67 -5.30 7.33
N THR A 40 -15.52 -5.87 8.19
CA THR A 40 -15.65 -5.43 9.58
C THR A 40 -14.29 -5.47 10.31
N PRO A 41 -14.04 -4.52 11.24
CA PRO A 41 -12.81 -4.49 12.02
C PRO A 41 -12.43 -5.86 12.60
N SER A 42 -11.21 -6.30 12.33
CA SER A 42 -10.77 -7.68 12.57
C SER A 42 -9.35 -7.79 13.12
N ILE A 43 -8.60 -6.70 13.16
CA ILE A 43 -7.20 -6.70 13.58
C ILE A 43 -7.11 -6.24 15.03
N HIS A 44 -6.42 -7.01 15.88
CA HIS A 44 -6.09 -6.57 17.23
C HIS A 44 -4.95 -5.56 17.18
N ASN A 45 -5.18 -4.38 17.73
CA ASN A 45 -4.15 -3.37 17.90
C ASN A 45 -3.82 -3.21 19.39
N THR A 46 -2.70 -3.79 19.81
CA THR A 46 -2.26 -3.75 21.22
C THR A 46 -2.05 -2.34 21.76
N ARG A 47 -1.81 -1.35 20.89
CA ARG A 47 -1.63 0.06 21.28
C ARG A 47 -2.97 0.80 21.47
N ARG A 48 -4.07 0.31 20.89
CA ARG A 48 -5.40 0.98 20.89
C ARG A 48 -6.42 0.31 21.81
N GLY A 49 -6.01 -0.66 22.63
CA GLY A 49 -6.86 -1.30 23.63
C GLY A 49 -7.56 -2.56 23.12
N ALA A 50 -8.71 -2.88 23.71
CA ALA A 50 -9.42 -4.15 23.48
C ALA A 50 -10.25 -4.21 22.18
N TRP A 51 -10.32 -3.10 21.43
CA TRP A 51 -11.14 -2.99 20.23
C TRP A 51 -10.40 -3.50 18.99
N LEU A 52 -11.15 -4.14 18.09
CA LEU A 52 -10.64 -4.50 16.77
C LEU A 52 -10.61 -3.26 15.88
N VAL A 53 -9.59 -3.17 15.03
CA VAL A 53 -9.41 -2.09 14.06
C VAL A 53 -9.49 -2.64 12.63
N GLU A 54 -9.78 -1.76 11.69
CA GLU A 54 -9.86 -2.07 10.26
C GLU A 54 -8.47 -2.22 9.63
N GLU A 55 -7.54 -1.38 10.07
CA GLU A 55 -6.20 -1.28 9.52
C GLU A 55 -5.14 -1.06 10.61
N VAL A 56 -3.93 -1.53 10.32
CA VAL A 56 -2.74 -1.33 11.14
C VAL A 56 -1.57 -0.95 10.25
N PHE A 57 -0.61 -0.23 10.82
CA PHE A 57 0.59 0.21 10.12
C PHE A 57 1.81 -0.41 10.78
N THR A 58 2.79 -0.80 9.97
CA THR A 58 4.12 -1.14 10.45
C THR A 58 4.81 0.09 11.04
N SER A 59 5.89 -0.17 11.77
CA SER A 59 6.87 0.85 12.07
C SER A 59 7.50 1.37 10.76
N CYS A 60 7.97 2.62 10.76
CA CYS A 60 8.60 3.23 9.60
C CYS A 60 10.04 2.71 9.45
N ALA A 61 10.34 2.13 8.28
CA ALA A 61 11.68 1.71 7.91
C ALA A 61 12.39 2.86 7.17
N MET A 62 13.35 3.49 7.83
CA MET A 62 14.08 4.67 7.34
C MET A 62 15.31 4.26 6.53
N ASP A 63 15.59 4.99 5.44
CA ASP A 63 16.83 4.97 4.65
C ASP A 63 17.39 3.56 4.38
N ALA A 64 16.52 2.61 4.01
CA ALA A 64 16.87 1.21 3.86
C ALA A 64 16.56 0.71 2.45
N THR A 65 17.57 0.19 1.77
CA THR A 65 17.36 -0.75 0.66
C THR A 65 16.78 -2.04 1.23
N ASP A 66 15.72 -2.55 0.61
CA ASP A 66 14.94 -3.68 1.09
C ASP A 66 14.43 -3.49 2.54
N PRO A 67 13.52 -2.52 2.78
CA PRO A 67 12.97 -2.20 4.09
C PRO A 67 12.52 -3.44 4.87
N ARG A 68 12.97 -3.56 6.12
CA ARG A 68 12.64 -4.67 7.02
C ARG A 68 11.71 -4.22 8.14
N PHE A 69 10.78 -5.09 8.51
CA PHE A 69 9.78 -4.83 9.53
C PHE A 69 9.80 -5.95 10.57
N LEU A 70 9.49 -5.58 11.81
CA LEU A 70 9.43 -6.52 12.94
C LEU A 70 8.01 -6.57 13.54
N ASP A 71 7.09 -5.77 13.03
CA ASP A 71 5.73 -5.64 13.54
C ASP A 71 4.92 -6.92 13.34
N GLU A 72 4.26 -7.36 14.41
CA GLU A 72 3.37 -8.52 14.41
C GLU A 72 1.92 -8.05 14.61
N PHE A 73 1.01 -8.56 13.79
CA PHE A 73 -0.41 -8.27 13.87
C PHE A 73 -1.23 -9.54 14.08
N LYS A 74 -2.19 -9.48 15.00
CA LYS A 74 -3.13 -10.59 15.25
C LYS A 74 -4.45 -10.28 14.58
N VAL A 75 -4.89 -11.16 13.68
CA VAL A 75 -6.10 -10.98 12.88
C VAL A 75 -7.13 -12.04 13.29
N LYS A 76 -8.32 -11.59 13.66
CA LYS A 76 -9.50 -12.41 13.91
C LYS A 76 -10.17 -12.71 12.57
N LEU A 77 -10.29 -13.99 12.24
CA LEU A 77 -10.88 -14.44 10.98
C LEU A 77 -12.27 -15.03 11.24
N PRO A 78 -13.20 -14.91 10.27
CA PRO A 78 -14.43 -15.70 10.28
C PRO A 78 -14.12 -17.19 10.12
N LEU A 79 -15.10 -18.04 10.47
CA LEU A 79 -14.98 -19.49 10.28
C LEU A 79 -14.94 -19.88 8.80
N ILE A 80 -15.65 -19.13 7.96
CA ILE A 80 -15.73 -19.31 6.50
C ILE A 80 -14.94 -18.16 5.86
N LEU A 81 -13.95 -18.49 5.02
CA LEU A 81 -13.03 -17.51 4.41
C LEU A 81 -13.46 -17.12 2.99
N GLY A 82 -14.44 -17.84 2.43
CA GLY A 82 -15.12 -17.51 1.18
C GLY A 82 -16.42 -18.31 1.09
N GLU A 83 -17.52 -17.64 0.76
CA GLU A 83 -18.82 -18.32 0.60
C GLU A 83 -18.96 -18.95 -0.80
N ASN A 84 -18.28 -18.40 -1.80
CA ASN A 84 -18.30 -18.86 -3.20
C ASN A 84 -16.89 -18.85 -3.79
N SER A 85 -16.67 -19.56 -4.91
CA SER A 85 -15.36 -19.63 -5.60
C SER A 85 -14.81 -18.27 -6.06
N GLN A 86 -15.65 -17.23 -6.09
CA GLN A 86 -15.29 -15.87 -6.49
C GLN A 86 -14.94 -14.95 -5.32
N GLU A 87 -15.25 -15.34 -4.07
CA GLU A 87 -14.99 -14.50 -2.90
C GLU A 87 -13.77 -15.01 -2.16
N LYS A 88 -12.77 -14.14 -2.02
CA LYS A 88 -11.52 -14.49 -1.34
C LYS A 88 -11.21 -13.49 -0.24
N LEU A 89 -11.26 -13.92 1.01
CA LEU A 89 -10.73 -13.13 2.12
C LEU A 89 -9.20 -13.17 2.10
N GLY A 90 -8.57 -12.02 2.27
CA GLY A 90 -7.11 -11.92 2.21
C GLY A 90 -6.54 -10.72 2.96
N LEU A 91 -5.23 -10.76 3.18
CA LEU A 91 -4.49 -9.60 3.68
C LEU A 91 -4.17 -8.68 2.51
N PHE A 92 -4.54 -7.42 2.63
CA PHE A 92 -4.18 -6.37 1.68
C PHE A 92 -3.07 -5.51 2.27
N PHE A 93 -2.02 -5.33 1.49
CA PHE A 93 -0.84 -4.55 1.85
C PHE A 93 -0.83 -3.30 0.99
N SER A 94 -0.83 -2.13 1.62
CA SER A 94 -0.61 -0.85 0.92
C SER A 94 0.72 -0.27 1.39
N VAL A 95 1.60 0.04 0.45
CA VAL A 95 2.94 0.54 0.70
C VAL A 95 2.94 2.05 0.53
N TYR A 96 3.44 2.75 1.53
CA TYR A 96 3.55 4.20 1.55
C TYR A 96 5.02 4.61 1.71
N SER A 97 5.45 5.60 0.94
CA SER A 97 6.67 6.36 1.20
C SER A 97 6.30 7.64 1.94
N ILE A 98 6.99 7.92 3.03
CA ILE A 98 6.74 9.07 3.89
C ILE A 98 7.93 10.03 3.79
N ASN A 99 7.71 11.24 3.33
CA ASN A 99 8.75 12.25 3.31
C ASN A 99 8.79 12.97 4.67
N VAL A 100 9.61 12.46 5.60
CA VAL A 100 9.83 13.12 6.88
C VAL A 100 10.81 14.28 6.68
N ARG A 101 10.30 15.45 6.29
CA ARG A 101 11.11 16.68 6.26
C ARG A 101 11.56 17.03 7.68
N THR A 102 12.76 16.62 8.06
CA THR A 102 13.40 17.14 9.27
C THR A 102 13.61 18.64 9.07
N LYS A 103 12.89 19.47 9.85
CA LYS A 103 12.97 20.94 9.81
C LYS A 103 14.41 21.42 10.07
N ARG A 104 15.27 21.46 9.05
CA ARG A 104 16.55 22.17 9.10
C ARG A 104 16.37 23.60 8.63
N ARG A 105 15.91 24.47 9.55
CA ARG A 105 15.83 25.96 9.46
C ARG A 105 15.09 26.53 8.22
N PRO A 106 14.45 27.71 8.30
CA PRO A 106 13.67 28.23 7.19
C PRO A 106 14.59 28.86 6.14
N SER A 107 15.01 28.11 5.13
CA SER A 107 15.40 28.74 3.87
C SER A 107 14.13 29.12 3.12
N VAL A 108 13.93 30.42 2.97
CA VAL A 108 12.96 31.02 2.06
C VAL A 108 13.11 30.36 0.68
N PHE A 109 11.98 30.09 0.03
CA PHE A 109 11.76 29.63 -1.36
C PHE A 109 11.21 28.21 -1.56
N LEU A 110 10.00 28.21 -2.13
CA LEU A 110 9.25 27.13 -2.79
C LEU A 110 8.54 26.12 -1.88
N LYS A 111 7.31 26.48 -1.49
CA LYS A 111 6.24 25.50 -1.21
C LYS A 111 5.99 24.69 -2.49
N ARG A 112 6.57 23.50 -2.57
CA ARG A 112 5.97 22.39 -3.34
C ARG A 112 4.95 21.73 -2.40
N ASP A 113 3.66 21.92 -2.69
CA ASP A 113 2.58 21.03 -2.24
C ASP A 113 2.87 19.67 -2.85
N GLY A 114 3.62 18.85 -2.14
CA GLY A 114 3.75 17.42 -2.42
C GLY A 114 3.36 16.73 -1.13
N ASP A 115 2.36 15.85 -1.20
CA ASP A 115 1.90 15.09 -0.05
C ASP A 115 3.09 14.46 0.67
N ASP A 116 3.17 14.67 1.99
CA ASP A 116 4.21 14.08 2.84
C ASP A 116 4.11 12.55 2.88
N VAL A 117 3.05 11.97 2.30
CA VAL A 117 2.79 10.53 2.23
C VAL A 117 2.34 10.16 0.82
N ALA A 118 3.12 9.33 0.13
CA ALA A 118 2.79 8.82 -1.21
C ALA A 118 2.48 7.33 -1.16
N HIS A 119 1.33 6.91 -1.69
CA HIS A 119 1.02 5.50 -1.91
C HIS A 119 1.78 4.98 -3.15
N ILE A 120 2.73 4.07 -2.95
CA ILE A 120 3.66 3.63 -3.99
C ILE A 120 3.34 2.25 -4.55
N GLY A 121 2.50 1.46 -3.88
CA GLY A 121 2.13 0.15 -4.39
C GLY A 121 1.26 -0.65 -3.44
N SER A 122 0.67 -1.73 -3.94
CA SER A 122 -0.19 -2.59 -3.15
C SER A 122 -0.08 -4.06 -3.57
N GLY A 123 -0.39 -4.96 -2.66
CA GLY A 123 -0.48 -6.40 -2.94
C GLY A 123 -1.54 -7.07 -2.09
N PHE A 124 -1.91 -8.29 -2.46
CA PHE A 124 -2.94 -9.06 -1.80
C PHE A 124 -2.47 -10.50 -1.58
N LEU A 125 -2.68 -11.02 -0.37
CA LEU A 125 -2.43 -12.41 -0.01
C LEU A 125 -3.75 -13.09 0.34
N PRO A 126 -4.29 -13.97 -0.52
CA PRO A 126 -5.44 -14.81 -0.19
C PRO A 126 -5.14 -15.67 1.04
N LEU A 127 -6.10 -15.78 1.96
CA LEU A 127 -5.95 -16.57 3.18
C LEU A 127 -6.58 -17.95 3.11
N ALA A 128 -7.48 -18.17 2.14
CA ALA A 128 -8.01 -19.48 1.82
C ALA A 128 -7.06 -20.22 0.87
N ARG A 129 -7.00 -21.55 0.97
CA ARG A 129 -6.33 -22.37 -0.04
C ARG A 129 -7.13 -22.34 -1.35
N ASP A 130 -6.44 -22.49 -2.49
CA ASP A 130 -7.10 -22.53 -3.80
C ASP A 130 -8.08 -23.70 -3.95
N ASP A 131 -7.87 -24.78 -3.20
CA ASP A 131 -8.71 -25.99 -3.20
C ASP A 131 -9.82 -26.00 -2.12
N SER A 132 -9.86 -25.00 -1.23
CA SER A 132 -10.84 -24.96 -0.13
C SER A 132 -11.09 -23.55 0.41
N SER A 133 -12.36 -23.17 0.52
CA SER A 133 -12.78 -21.89 1.10
C SER A 133 -12.89 -21.88 2.64
N THR A 134 -12.63 -23.02 3.28
CA THR A 134 -12.69 -23.18 4.75
C THR A 134 -11.32 -23.46 5.35
N CYS A 135 -10.35 -23.88 4.54
CA CYS A 135 -9.00 -24.16 4.99
C CYS A 135 -8.12 -22.92 4.82
N LEU A 136 -7.46 -22.52 5.90
CA LEU A 136 -6.44 -21.48 5.87
C LEU A 136 -5.20 -21.96 5.07
N ILE A 137 -4.49 -21.01 4.46
CA ILE A 137 -3.13 -21.21 3.99
C ILE A 137 -2.23 -21.72 5.13
N GLU A 138 -1.16 -22.45 4.78
CA GLU A 138 -0.25 -23.06 5.75
C GLU A 138 0.53 -21.99 6.54
N ASN A 139 1.11 -22.38 7.68
CA ASN A 139 2.01 -21.49 8.39
C ASN A 139 3.35 -21.41 7.64
N GLY A 140 3.87 -20.20 7.38
CA GLY A 140 5.12 -20.06 6.67
C GLY A 140 5.45 -18.64 6.24
N GLY A 141 6.52 -18.50 5.47
CA GLY A 141 6.86 -17.28 4.74
C GLY A 141 6.16 -17.27 3.39
N TYR A 142 5.56 -16.14 3.04
CA TYR A 142 4.89 -15.92 1.77
C TYR A 142 5.49 -14.72 1.06
N GLU A 143 5.81 -14.88 -0.22
CA GLU A 143 6.18 -13.76 -1.09
C GLU A 143 4.91 -13.18 -1.70
N VAL A 144 4.54 -11.98 -1.25
CA VAL A 144 3.35 -11.28 -1.74
C VAL A 144 3.79 -10.31 -2.83
N PRO A 145 3.34 -10.48 -4.09
CA PRO A 145 3.69 -9.57 -5.16
C PRO A 145 3.08 -8.19 -4.88
N ILE A 146 3.93 -7.17 -4.81
CA ILE A 146 3.50 -5.77 -4.69
C ILE A 146 3.53 -5.14 -6.08
N THR A 147 2.38 -4.74 -6.59
CA THR A 147 2.30 -3.93 -7.80
C THR A 147 2.59 -2.48 -7.44
N LEU A 148 3.78 -2.01 -7.80
CA LEU A 148 4.14 -0.61 -7.65
C LEU A 148 3.35 0.24 -8.64
N ARG A 149 2.84 1.38 -8.17
CA ARG A 149 2.32 2.41 -9.08
C ARG A 149 3.50 2.95 -9.86
N ALA A 150 3.42 2.87 -11.19
CA ALA A 150 4.31 3.65 -12.05
C ALA A 150 4.10 5.13 -11.69
N VAL A 151 5.11 5.75 -11.11
CA VAL A 151 5.12 7.20 -10.94
C VAL A 151 5.22 7.78 -12.35
N GLU A 152 4.24 8.58 -12.77
CA GLU A 152 4.39 9.38 -13.98
C GLU A 152 5.67 10.23 -13.83
N LEU A 153 6.68 9.93 -14.65
CA LEU A 153 7.82 10.80 -14.88
C LEU A 153 7.36 12.04 -15.65
N CYS A 154 6.48 12.85 -15.07
CA CYS A 154 6.13 14.16 -15.59
C CYS A 154 7.25 15.15 -15.24
N ASN A 155 8.32 15.11 -16.03
CA ASN A 155 9.23 16.23 -16.28
C ASN A 155 9.86 16.08 -17.67
N ILE A 156 9.01 15.95 -18.70
CA ILE A 156 9.40 16.32 -20.06
C ILE A 156 8.45 17.45 -20.48
N THR A 157 8.93 18.68 -20.29
CA THR A 157 8.84 19.85 -21.18
C THR A 157 8.90 21.13 -20.35
N SER A 158 10.09 21.54 -19.93
CA SER A 158 10.37 22.99 -19.89
C SER A 158 10.58 23.44 -21.33
N GLY A 159 9.47 23.68 -22.01
CA GLY A 159 9.46 24.43 -23.26
C GLY A 159 10.17 25.75 -23.03
N GLN A 160 11.29 25.95 -23.73
CA GLN A 160 11.94 27.24 -23.80
C GLN A 160 10.95 28.28 -24.35
N HIS A 161 10.97 29.41 -23.67
CA HIS A 161 10.14 30.58 -23.87
C HIS A 161 10.42 31.26 -25.22
N ARG A 162 9.33 31.54 -25.96
CA ARG A 162 8.97 32.78 -26.68
C ARG A 162 9.97 33.49 -27.63
N THR A 163 9.47 33.78 -28.84
CA THR A 163 9.26 35.15 -29.39
C THR A 163 8.35 35.05 -30.64
N ALA A 164 7.11 35.53 -30.57
CA ALA A 164 6.64 36.87 -30.98
C ALA A 164 6.41 37.00 -32.50
N ALA A 165 5.15 37.24 -32.88
CA ALA A 165 4.72 37.58 -34.23
C ALA A 165 5.04 39.06 -34.56
N SER A 166 5.45 39.34 -35.81
CA SER A 166 5.19 40.62 -36.47
C SER A 166 5.10 40.46 -37.99
N PHE A 167 4.06 41.05 -38.57
CA PHE A 167 3.74 41.18 -40.00
C PHE A 167 4.60 42.26 -40.70
N GLY A 168 4.70 42.15 -42.04
CA GLY A 168 5.12 43.19 -43.01
C GLY A 168 6.49 42.90 -43.65
N GLY A 169 6.66 42.63 -44.95
CA GLY A 169 5.89 43.04 -46.13
C GLY A 169 6.64 44.19 -46.82
N ASN A 170 7.42 43.89 -47.86
CA ASN A 170 7.88 44.82 -48.89
C ASN A 170 7.79 44.10 -50.25
#